data_AF-A0A375JDM0-F1
#
_entry.id   AF-A0A375JDM0-F1
#
_cell.length_a   1.000
_cell.length_b   1.000
_cell.length_c   1.000
_cell.angle_alpha   90.00
_cell.angle_beta   90.00
_cell.angle_gamma   90.00
#
_symmetry.space_group_name_H-M   'P 1'
#
loop_
_entity.id
_entity.type
_entity.pdbx_description
1 polymer ?
#
loop_
_entity_poly.entity_id
_entity_poly.type
_entity_poly.pdbx_seq_one_letter_code
_entity_poly.pdbx_strand_id
1 'polypeptide(L)'
;MRKFFFAAIPLWLLAGCAGTHVRPDANYAKLEPSVTARFAFDQQGWIYPLDESQIPWATAQLSRFGEAVGLYTFRLDLVKNSEGHTPYTEAERLRREREATAHLNSRLADGDTLLILVHGFNENYADARSHYGEFISALAPLPPTTKVVEVFWDGLEGSDADPLGAVRISFWRKALLNSNLAGHVGLRPILNGINKSVNVRFLTFSRGAAVSLSTVVDPKYDDGLAPLPKPAPLDNAKLQSIKIGAIAAAVGDGHVNDQADALLTRPVDVISGIHTKDFATSKLFFPADFWGDTRLGSTPAYVADRMSRPWSKLRLQGVSFQSPKAHHNLGRYLENRDATDCFFQLLDLKQGACAPEVLVRTASLPE
;
A
#
# COMPACT_ATOMS: atom_id res chain seq x y z
N MET A 1 11.30 -55.72 -17.23
CA MET A 1 10.24 -55.06 -16.44
C MET A 1 10.87 -54.27 -15.30
N ARG A 2 11.21 -53.00 -15.50
CA ARG A 2 11.64 -52.08 -14.42
C ARG A 2 10.44 -51.20 -14.07
N LYS A 3 9.88 -51.42 -12.88
CA LYS A 3 8.74 -50.67 -12.34
C LYS A 3 9.19 -49.24 -12.06
N PHE A 4 8.60 -48.27 -12.75
CA PHE A 4 8.67 -46.86 -12.37
C PHE A 4 7.87 -46.67 -11.08
N PHE A 5 8.56 -46.44 -9.96
CA PHE A 5 7.94 -45.85 -8.78
C PHE A 5 7.74 -44.36 -9.07
N PHE A 6 6.53 -43.99 -9.48
CA PHE A 6 6.09 -42.60 -9.32
C PHE A 6 5.94 -42.38 -7.81
N ALA A 7 6.87 -41.63 -7.22
CA ALA A 7 6.64 -41.03 -5.92
C ALA A 7 5.44 -40.07 -6.08
N ALA A 8 4.29 -40.48 -5.56
CA ALA A 8 3.17 -39.57 -5.38
C ALA A 8 3.63 -38.53 -4.35
N ILE A 9 4.09 -37.38 -4.82
CA ILE A 9 4.26 -36.20 -3.96
C ILE A 9 2.84 -35.89 -3.44
N PRO A 10 2.59 -35.95 -2.12
CA PRO A 10 1.29 -35.61 -1.58
C PRO A 10 0.88 -34.22 -2.08
N LEU A 11 -0.29 -34.11 -2.73
CA LEU A 11 -0.82 -32.83 -3.22
C LEU A 11 -0.87 -31.75 -2.12
N TRP A 12 -0.94 -32.15 -0.84
CA TRP A 12 -0.89 -31.27 0.33
C TRP A 12 0.46 -30.56 0.53
N LEU A 13 1.57 -31.08 -0.02
CA LEU A 13 2.85 -30.37 -0.05
C LEU A 13 2.91 -29.29 -1.16
N LEU A 14 2.05 -29.39 -2.18
CA LEU A 14 1.87 -28.33 -3.20
C LEU A 14 0.83 -27.29 -2.77
N ALA A 15 -0.10 -27.69 -1.89
CA ALA A 15 -1.13 -26.84 -1.29
C ALA A 15 -0.58 -25.73 -0.38
N GLY A 16 0.63 -25.89 0.14
CA GLY A 16 1.26 -24.92 1.03
C GLY A 16 1.99 -23.78 0.33
N CYS A 17 2.13 -23.77 -1.00
CA CYS A 17 3.08 -22.90 -1.71
C CYS A 17 2.52 -21.56 -2.21
N ALA A 18 1.25 -21.23 -1.94
CA ALA A 18 0.68 -19.95 -2.33
C ALA A 18 0.07 -19.20 -1.16
N GLY A 19 0.22 -17.88 -1.19
CA GLY A 19 -0.44 -16.98 -0.25
C GLY A 19 -1.95 -17.06 -0.40
N THR A 20 -2.65 -16.87 0.71
CA THR A 20 -4.09 -16.70 0.78
C THR A 20 -4.43 -15.27 0.38
N HIS A 21 -5.46 -15.10 -0.44
CA HIS A 21 -5.94 -13.77 -0.82
C HIS A 21 -6.54 -13.05 0.38
N VAL A 22 -6.09 -11.83 0.60
CA VAL A 22 -6.58 -11.02 1.70
C VAL A 22 -7.86 -10.33 1.26
N ARG A 23 -8.93 -10.54 2.04
CA ARG A 23 -10.26 -10.01 1.77
C ARG A 23 -10.71 -9.19 2.98
N PRO A 24 -11.50 -8.12 2.76
CA PRO A 24 -12.12 -7.42 3.87
C PRO A 24 -13.02 -8.37 4.67
N ASP A 25 -13.14 -8.13 5.97
CA ASP A 25 -14.07 -8.87 6.81
C ASP A 25 -15.54 -8.54 6.48
N ALA A 26 -16.47 -9.26 7.10
CA ALA A 26 -17.91 -9.03 6.87
C ALA A 26 -18.38 -7.64 7.32
N ASN A 27 -17.65 -6.98 8.23
CA ASN A 27 -18.04 -5.72 8.85
C ASN A 27 -17.20 -4.55 8.34
N TYR A 28 -16.42 -4.71 7.27
CA TYR A 28 -15.40 -3.73 6.89
C TYR A 28 -16.01 -2.38 6.51
N ALA A 29 -17.26 -2.40 6.03
CA ALA A 29 -18.07 -1.24 5.71
C ALA A 29 -18.52 -0.44 6.95
N LYS A 30 -18.55 -1.07 8.14
CA LYS A 30 -18.91 -0.39 9.38
C LYS A 30 -17.77 0.51 9.83
N LEU A 31 -18.02 1.81 9.91
CA LEU A 31 -17.00 2.80 10.28
C LEU A 31 -16.95 3.01 11.80
N GLU A 32 -15.72 3.13 12.33
CA GLU A 32 -15.49 3.62 13.69
C GLU A 32 -15.61 5.16 13.73
N PRO A 33 -15.92 5.79 14.88
CA PRO A 33 -16.12 7.24 14.95
C PRO A 33 -14.94 8.10 14.44
N SER A 34 -13.71 7.60 14.58
CA SER A 34 -12.49 8.29 14.12
C SER A 34 -12.19 8.11 12.64
N VAL A 35 -12.95 7.27 11.92
CA VAL A 35 -12.71 6.88 10.52
C VAL A 35 -13.81 7.46 9.63
N THR A 36 -13.41 8.22 8.61
CA THR A 36 -14.33 8.89 7.69
C THR A 36 -14.80 7.96 6.57
N ALA A 37 -13.92 7.12 6.04
CA ALA A 37 -14.27 6.10 5.05
C ALA A 37 -13.28 4.93 5.08
N ARG A 38 -13.71 3.79 4.53
CA ARG A 38 -12.88 2.59 4.31
C ARG A 38 -13.02 2.18 2.86
N PHE A 39 -11.90 1.94 2.19
CA PHE A 39 -11.87 1.38 0.85
C PHE A 39 -11.07 0.09 0.87
N ALA A 40 -11.62 -0.97 0.29
CA ALA A 40 -10.92 -2.22 0.08
C ALA A 40 -10.82 -2.48 -1.42
N PHE A 41 -9.69 -3.01 -1.87
CA PHE A 41 -9.42 -3.32 -3.27
C PHE A 41 -8.97 -4.77 -3.43
N ASP A 42 -9.47 -5.44 -4.47
CA ASP A 42 -8.98 -6.77 -4.85
C ASP A 42 -7.62 -6.69 -5.57
N GLN A 43 -7.11 -7.83 -6.04
CA GLN A 43 -5.81 -7.87 -6.71
C GLN A 43 -5.74 -7.07 -8.04
N GLN A 44 -6.88 -6.73 -8.63
CA GLN A 44 -6.96 -5.88 -9.84
C GLN A 44 -7.16 -4.40 -9.51
N GLY A 45 -7.19 -4.05 -8.22
CA GLY A 45 -7.52 -2.72 -7.77
C GLY A 45 -9.01 -2.41 -7.85
N TRP A 46 -9.88 -3.41 -8.05
CA TRP A 46 -11.31 -3.17 -8.10
C TRP A 46 -11.84 -3.00 -6.68
N ILE A 47 -12.55 -1.91 -6.46
CA ILE A 47 -13.09 -1.57 -5.14
C ILE A 47 -14.14 -2.61 -4.72
N TYR A 48 -14.16 -3.00 -3.45
CA TYR A 48 -15.27 -3.75 -2.86
C TYR A 48 -16.47 -2.83 -2.59
N PRO A 49 -17.72 -3.35 -2.55
CA PRO A 49 -18.90 -2.55 -2.22
C PRO A 49 -18.88 -2.01 -0.78
N LEU A 50 -19.21 -0.74 -0.58
CA LEU A 50 -19.31 -0.11 0.76
C LEU A 50 -20.49 -0.60 1.61
N ASP A 51 -21.26 -1.56 1.13
CA ASP A 51 -22.38 -2.17 1.82
C ASP A 51 -22.06 -3.62 2.21
N GLU A 52 -22.83 -4.16 3.17
CA GLU A 52 -22.84 -5.58 3.50
C GLU A 52 -23.52 -6.39 2.37
N SER A 53 -22.94 -6.32 1.18
CA SER A 53 -23.52 -6.87 -0.05
C SER A 53 -23.98 -8.33 0.14
N GLN A 54 -24.88 -8.80 -0.73
CA GLN A 54 -25.40 -10.19 -0.72
C GLN A 54 -24.34 -11.30 -0.76
N ILE A 55 -23.07 -10.97 -1.03
CA ILE A 55 -21.97 -11.92 -1.03
C ILE A 55 -21.19 -11.76 0.28
N PRO A 56 -21.09 -12.81 1.11
CA PRO A 56 -20.26 -12.77 2.32
C PRO A 56 -18.79 -12.82 1.92
N TRP A 57 -18.19 -11.66 1.62
CA TRP A 57 -16.84 -11.54 1.05
C TRP A 57 -15.76 -12.27 1.85
N ALA A 58 -15.87 -12.26 3.19
CA ALA A 58 -15.00 -13.00 4.08
C ALA A 58 -14.97 -14.51 3.80
N THR A 59 -16.05 -15.07 3.23
CA THR A 59 -16.20 -16.49 2.94
C THR A 59 -16.44 -16.79 1.45
N ALA A 60 -16.42 -15.77 0.58
CA ALA A 60 -16.63 -15.95 -0.85
C ALA A 60 -15.48 -16.76 -1.47
N GLN A 61 -15.77 -17.91 -2.06
CA GLN A 61 -14.77 -18.76 -2.70
C GLN A 61 -14.98 -18.79 -4.21
N LEU A 62 -13.89 -18.69 -4.98
CA LEU A 62 -13.91 -18.91 -6.42
C LEU A 62 -13.82 -20.41 -6.76
N SER A 63 -13.16 -21.21 -5.91
CA SER A 63 -13.09 -22.68 -6.02
C SER A 63 -12.40 -23.32 -4.80
N ARG A 64 -13.09 -24.24 -4.09
CA ARG A 64 -12.53 -24.97 -2.92
C ARG A 64 -11.21 -25.70 -3.22
N PHE A 65 -11.08 -26.32 -4.39
CA PHE A 65 -9.90 -27.15 -4.69
C PHE A 65 -8.72 -26.32 -5.19
N GLY A 66 -8.96 -25.23 -5.94
CA GLY A 66 -7.88 -24.42 -6.50
C GLY A 66 -7.35 -23.33 -5.58
N GLU A 67 -8.15 -22.84 -4.62
CA GLU A 67 -7.67 -22.03 -3.50
C GLU A 67 -6.72 -22.85 -2.62
N ALA A 68 -7.08 -24.12 -2.35
CA ALA A 68 -6.24 -25.03 -1.58
C ALA A 68 -4.91 -25.37 -2.26
N VAL A 69 -4.79 -25.27 -3.60
CA VAL A 69 -3.51 -25.50 -4.31
C VAL A 69 -2.83 -24.22 -4.81
N GLY A 70 -3.33 -23.04 -4.42
CA GLY A 70 -2.63 -21.79 -4.69
C GLY A 70 -2.63 -21.29 -6.13
N LEU A 71 -3.49 -21.87 -6.96
CA LEU A 71 -3.51 -21.64 -8.41
C LEU A 71 -4.45 -20.52 -8.83
N TYR A 72 -5.27 -19.98 -7.92
CA TYR A 72 -6.24 -18.94 -8.29
C TYR A 72 -5.86 -17.53 -7.90
N THR A 73 -6.45 -16.64 -8.69
CA THR A 73 -6.54 -15.20 -8.60
C THR A 73 -7.89 -14.88 -7.94
N PHE A 74 -7.92 -14.25 -6.76
CA PHE A 74 -9.17 -13.69 -6.21
C PHE A 74 -9.54 -12.34 -6.86
N ARG A 75 -10.60 -12.34 -7.65
CA ARG A 75 -11.01 -11.24 -8.51
C ARG A 75 -12.51 -11.06 -8.42
N LEU A 76 -12.97 -9.86 -8.14
CA LEU A 76 -14.40 -9.57 -7.98
C LEU A 76 -15.17 -9.89 -9.27
N ASP A 77 -14.58 -9.63 -10.44
CA ASP A 77 -15.16 -9.92 -11.75
C ASP A 77 -15.18 -11.40 -12.15
N LEU A 78 -14.62 -12.27 -11.32
CA LEU A 78 -14.72 -13.72 -11.47
C LEU A 78 -15.68 -14.33 -10.44
N VAL A 79 -16.12 -13.57 -9.44
CA VAL A 79 -17.06 -14.06 -8.41
C VAL A 79 -18.41 -14.31 -9.06
N LYS A 80 -18.98 -15.49 -8.80
CA LYS A 80 -20.32 -15.86 -9.23
C LYS A 80 -21.28 -15.86 -8.04
N ASN A 81 -22.50 -15.36 -8.24
CA ASN A 81 -23.58 -15.48 -7.27
C ASN A 81 -24.18 -16.91 -7.26
N SER A 82 -25.19 -17.15 -6.43
CA SER A 82 -25.89 -18.45 -6.34
C SER A 82 -26.54 -18.91 -7.65
N GLU A 83 -26.77 -18.01 -8.59
CA GLU A 83 -27.35 -18.28 -9.91
C GLU A 83 -26.28 -18.51 -10.99
N GLY A 84 -24.99 -18.40 -10.63
CA GLY A 84 -23.88 -18.56 -11.57
C GLY A 84 -23.54 -17.30 -12.39
N HIS A 85 -24.19 -16.18 -12.13
CA HIS A 85 -23.92 -14.88 -12.78
C HIS A 85 -22.76 -14.16 -12.11
N THR A 86 -21.97 -13.40 -12.88
CA THR A 86 -20.95 -12.48 -12.36
C THR A 86 -21.59 -11.12 -12.08
N PRO A 87 -21.89 -10.76 -10.81
CA PRO A 87 -22.54 -9.50 -10.51
C PRO A 87 -21.59 -8.31 -10.66
N TYR A 88 -20.28 -8.56 -10.59
CA TYR A 88 -19.27 -7.52 -10.58
C TYR A 88 -18.66 -7.29 -11.97
N THR A 89 -19.36 -6.52 -12.78
CA THR A 89 -18.90 -6.10 -14.12
C THR A 89 -18.08 -4.82 -14.05
N GLU A 90 -17.45 -4.41 -15.15
CA GLU A 90 -16.78 -3.10 -15.21
C GLU A 90 -17.75 -1.93 -14.95
N ALA A 91 -19.00 -2.02 -15.44
CA ALA A 91 -20.02 -1.01 -15.17
C ALA A 91 -20.34 -0.92 -13.67
N GLU A 92 -20.36 -2.08 -12.99
CA GLU A 92 -20.56 -2.15 -11.55
C GLU A 92 -19.36 -1.57 -10.79
N ARG A 93 -18.13 -1.92 -11.18
CA ARG A 93 -16.90 -1.29 -10.63
C ARG A 93 -16.99 0.23 -10.70
N LEU A 94 -17.27 0.80 -11.88
CA LEU A 94 -17.38 2.24 -12.08
C LEU A 94 -18.52 2.85 -11.25
N ARG A 95 -19.63 2.13 -11.04
CA ARG A 95 -20.71 2.56 -10.15
C ARG A 95 -20.22 2.63 -8.71
N ARG A 96 -19.52 1.61 -8.21
CA ARG A 96 -18.98 1.57 -6.85
C ARG A 96 -17.90 2.62 -6.60
N GLU A 97 -17.07 2.91 -7.59
CA GLU A 97 -16.11 4.04 -7.52
C GLU A 97 -16.82 5.39 -7.35
N ARG A 98 -17.92 5.63 -8.09
CA ARG A 98 -18.74 6.84 -7.93
C ARG A 98 -19.41 6.90 -6.56
N GLU A 99 -19.93 5.77 -6.07
CA GLU A 99 -20.52 5.68 -4.73
C GLU A 99 -19.49 5.99 -3.64
N ALA A 100 -18.29 5.41 -3.73
CA ALA A 100 -17.18 5.68 -2.81
C ALA A 100 -16.74 7.15 -2.83
N THR A 101 -16.63 7.72 -4.03
CA THR A 101 -16.31 9.14 -4.23
C THR A 101 -17.39 10.04 -3.61
N ALA A 102 -18.67 9.75 -3.86
CA ALA A 102 -19.78 10.52 -3.30
C ALA A 102 -19.84 10.41 -1.77
N HIS A 103 -19.60 9.20 -1.24
CA HIS A 103 -19.52 8.94 0.20
C HIS A 103 -18.40 9.73 0.88
N LEU A 104 -17.24 9.85 0.24
CA LEU A 104 -16.13 10.65 0.75
C LEU A 104 -16.46 12.14 0.66
N ASN A 105 -16.90 12.63 -0.50
CA ASN A 105 -17.25 14.04 -0.72
C ASN A 105 -18.34 14.57 0.23
N SER A 106 -19.27 13.73 0.69
CA SER A 106 -20.32 14.14 1.64
C SER A 106 -19.78 14.39 3.06
N ARG A 107 -18.55 13.96 3.36
CA ARG A 107 -17.90 14.10 4.67
C ARG A 107 -16.70 15.04 4.65
N LEU A 108 -16.28 15.47 3.47
CA LEU A 108 -15.23 16.45 3.27
C LEU A 108 -15.81 17.87 3.24
N ALA A 109 -15.05 18.80 3.80
CA ALA A 109 -15.21 20.24 3.64
C ALA A 109 -13.97 20.85 2.96
N ASP A 110 -14.11 22.06 2.41
CA ASP A 110 -12.96 22.80 1.90
C ASP A 110 -12.01 23.15 3.06
N GLY A 111 -10.71 22.95 2.86
CA GLY A 111 -9.67 23.14 3.87
C GLY A 111 -9.36 21.88 4.70
N ASP A 112 -10.14 20.80 4.56
CA ASP A 112 -9.86 19.56 5.28
C ASP A 112 -8.51 18.93 4.87
N THR A 113 -7.94 18.18 5.81
CA THR A 113 -6.81 17.27 5.54
C THR A 113 -7.33 15.86 5.42
N LEU A 114 -7.23 15.27 4.25
CA LEU A 114 -7.52 13.87 4.00
C LEU A 114 -6.29 13.02 4.36
N LEU A 115 -6.33 12.37 5.52
CA LEU A 115 -5.32 11.44 5.99
C LEU A 115 -5.66 10.02 5.53
N ILE A 116 -4.88 9.47 4.60
CA ILE A 116 -5.06 8.15 4.01
C ILE A 116 -4.05 7.19 4.63
N LEU A 117 -4.55 6.16 5.31
CA LEU A 117 -3.75 5.12 5.95
C LEU A 117 -3.72 3.89 5.05
N VAL A 118 -2.52 3.40 4.72
CA VAL A 118 -2.36 2.24 3.83
C VAL A 118 -1.46 1.19 4.47
N HIS A 119 -1.97 -0.04 4.56
CA HIS A 119 -1.26 -1.14 5.22
C HIS A 119 -0.21 -1.80 4.32
N GLY A 120 0.61 -2.67 4.92
CA GLY A 120 1.75 -3.33 4.28
C GLY A 120 1.42 -4.62 3.54
N PHE A 121 2.48 -5.35 3.18
CA PHE A 121 2.40 -6.70 2.60
C PHE A 121 2.23 -7.74 3.71
N ASN A 122 1.53 -8.85 3.42
CA ASN A 122 1.37 -9.97 4.35
C ASN A 122 0.69 -9.53 5.66
N GLU A 123 -0.42 -8.82 5.53
CA GLU A 123 -1.25 -8.36 6.64
C GLU A 123 -2.70 -8.74 6.35
N ASN A 124 -3.32 -9.52 7.24
CA ASN A 124 -4.76 -9.70 7.20
C ASN A 124 -5.50 -8.42 7.62
N TYR A 125 -6.83 -8.47 7.56
CA TYR A 125 -7.68 -7.34 7.93
C TYR A 125 -7.50 -6.87 9.37
N ALA A 126 -7.27 -7.79 10.32
CA ALA A 126 -7.09 -7.43 11.73
C ALA A 126 -5.73 -6.75 11.96
N ASP A 127 -4.66 -7.26 11.35
CA ASP A 127 -3.32 -6.68 11.42
C ASP A 127 -3.28 -5.29 10.78
N ALA A 128 -3.87 -5.14 9.58
CA ALA A 128 -4.00 -3.84 8.91
C ALA A 128 -4.72 -2.82 9.79
N ARG A 129 -5.83 -3.21 10.43
CA ARG A 129 -6.54 -2.36 11.40
C ARG A 129 -5.69 -1.99 12.61
N SER A 130 -4.90 -2.93 13.13
CA SER A 130 -3.98 -2.65 14.23
C SER A 130 -2.98 -1.57 13.84
N HIS A 131 -2.37 -1.68 12.65
CA HIS A 131 -1.44 -0.67 12.14
C HIS A 131 -2.08 0.70 11.91
N TYR A 132 -3.33 0.77 11.43
CA TYR A 132 -4.07 2.03 11.37
C TYR A 132 -4.26 2.65 12.75
N GLY A 133 -4.64 1.82 13.73
CA GLY A 133 -4.76 2.22 15.13
C GLY A 133 -3.46 2.75 15.71
N GLU A 134 -2.31 2.14 15.38
CA GLU A 134 -0.98 2.61 15.79
C GLU A 134 -0.66 4.00 15.23
N PHE A 135 -0.90 4.23 13.93
CA PHE A 135 -0.72 5.56 13.32
C PHE A 135 -1.63 6.61 13.96
N ILE A 136 -2.93 6.31 14.12
CA ILE A 136 -3.89 7.23 14.74
C ILE A 136 -3.47 7.54 16.18
N SER A 137 -3.07 6.52 16.95
CA SER A 137 -2.65 6.69 18.34
C SER A 137 -1.38 7.54 18.45
N ALA A 138 -0.43 7.38 17.53
CA ALA A 138 0.79 8.18 17.50
C ALA A 138 0.55 9.64 17.11
N LEU A 139 -0.52 9.93 16.36
CA LEU A 139 -0.91 11.28 15.95
C LEU A 139 -1.90 11.97 16.91
N ALA A 140 -2.54 11.23 17.81
CA ALA A 140 -3.64 11.76 18.60
C ALA A 140 -3.20 12.91 19.54
N PRO A 141 -4.06 13.93 19.76
CA PRO A 141 -5.39 14.11 19.16
C PRO A 141 -5.33 14.63 17.72
N LEU A 142 -6.18 14.08 16.84
CA LEU A 142 -6.34 14.59 15.48
C LEU A 142 -7.22 15.86 15.47
N PRO A 143 -6.87 16.88 14.67
CA PRO A 143 -7.75 18.03 14.44
C PRO A 143 -9.12 17.59 13.86
N PRO A 144 -10.23 18.27 14.18
CA PRO A 144 -11.55 17.95 13.61
C PRO A 144 -11.62 18.05 12.07
N THR A 145 -10.70 18.83 11.48
CA THR A 145 -10.52 19.02 10.03
C THR A 145 -9.73 17.89 9.37
N THR A 146 -9.20 16.94 10.14
CA THR A 146 -8.54 15.75 9.62
C THR A 146 -9.56 14.64 9.40
N LYS A 147 -9.72 14.21 8.14
CA LYS A 147 -10.62 13.14 7.73
C LYS A 147 -9.81 11.90 7.41
N VAL A 148 -10.02 10.83 8.17
CA VAL A 148 -9.22 9.59 8.07
C VAL A 148 -9.87 8.62 7.10
N VAL A 149 -9.10 8.13 6.14
CA VAL A 149 -9.50 7.05 5.23
C VAL A 149 -8.54 5.88 5.40
N GLU A 150 -9.08 4.70 5.66
CA GLU A 150 -8.30 3.47 5.70
C GLU A 150 -8.40 2.76 4.34
N VAL A 151 -7.26 2.39 3.77
CA VAL A 151 -7.17 1.75 2.45
C VAL A 151 -6.59 0.35 2.58
N PHE A 152 -7.46 -0.63 2.37
CA PHE A 152 -7.15 -2.04 2.34
C PHE A 152 -6.91 -2.54 0.92
N TRP A 153 -5.93 -3.42 0.74
CA TRP A 153 -5.59 -4.00 -0.56
C TRP A 153 -5.13 -5.45 -0.40
N ASP A 154 -5.28 -6.23 -1.47
CA ASP A 154 -4.90 -7.64 -1.47
C ASP A 154 -3.38 -7.83 -1.57
N GLY A 155 -2.71 -7.73 -0.42
CA GLY A 155 -1.29 -7.97 -0.25
C GLY A 155 -0.88 -9.43 -0.25
N LEU A 156 -1.83 -10.36 -0.28
CA LEU A 156 -1.66 -11.80 0.01
C LEU A 156 -1.10 -12.05 1.42
N GLU A 157 -1.52 -13.15 2.04
CA GLU A 157 -1.07 -13.56 3.37
C GLU A 157 -0.54 -14.99 3.33
N GLY A 158 0.66 -15.21 3.87
CA GLY A 158 1.23 -16.53 4.02
C GLY A 158 0.58 -17.27 5.19
N SER A 159 0.45 -18.59 5.07
CA SER A 159 0.03 -19.42 6.21
C SER A 159 1.07 -19.36 7.34
N ASP A 160 0.60 -19.35 8.59
CA ASP A 160 1.45 -19.49 9.78
C ASP A 160 2.24 -20.82 9.81
N ALA A 161 1.84 -21.78 8.99
CA ALA A 161 2.52 -23.05 8.78
C ALA A 161 3.70 -22.98 7.78
N ASP A 162 4.20 -21.79 7.44
CA ASP A 162 5.40 -21.58 6.59
C ASP A 162 6.67 -21.31 7.43
N PRO A 163 7.33 -22.34 7.97
CA PRO A 163 8.50 -22.20 8.84
C PRO A 163 9.74 -21.63 8.14
N LEU A 164 9.75 -21.52 6.80
CA LEU A 164 10.90 -21.07 6.02
C LEU A 164 10.66 -19.72 5.32
N GLY A 165 9.46 -19.14 5.41
CA GLY A 165 9.09 -17.92 4.66
C GLY A 165 9.07 -18.12 3.14
N ALA A 166 9.13 -19.36 2.68
CA ALA A 166 9.25 -19.71 1.26
C ALA A 166 7.96 -19.39 0.49
N VAL A 167 6.82 -19.49 1.17
CA VAL A 167 5.51 -19.13 0.62
C VAL A 167 5.47 -17.63 0.43
N ARG A 168 5.89 -16.84 1.42
CA ARG A 168 5.92 -15.37 1.32
C ARG A 168 6.77 -14.86 0.15
N ILE A 169 7.90 -15.53 -0.12
CA ILE A 169 8.75 -15.23 -1.28
C ILE A 169 8.04 -15.58 -2.60
N SER A 170 7.32 -16.71 -2.65
CA SER A 170 6.70 -17.21 -3.89
C SER A 170 5.64 -16.26 -4.45
N PHE A 171 4.91 -15.54 -3.58
CA PHE A 171 3.83 -14.65 -4.00
C PHE A 171 4.16 -13.15 -3.90
N TRP A 172 5.37 -12.79 -3.48
CA TRP A 172 5.84 -11.40 -3.46
C TRP A 172 5.67 -10.68 -4.82
N ARG A 173 5.91 -11.38 -5.95
CA ARG A 173 5.67 -10.85 -7.30
C ARG A 173 4.22 -10.47 -7.56
N LYS A 174 3.27 -11.24 -7.04
CA LYS A 174 1.84 -10.91 -7.14
C LYS A 174 1.53 -9.68 -6.29
N ALA A 175 2.03 -9.61 -5.06
CA ALA A 175 1.88 -8.42 -4.22
C ALA A 175 2.50 -7.15 -4.84
N LEU A 176 3.61 -7.31 -5.58
CA LEU A 176 4.21 -6.22 -6.36
C LEU A 176 3.20 -5.61 -7.35
N LEU A 177 2.51 -6.46 -8.10
CA LEU A 177 1.48 -6.06 -9.06
C LEU A 177 0.21 -5.53 -8.38
N ASN A 178 -0.31 -6.26 -7.40
CA ASN A 178 -1.57 -5.95 -6.72
C ASN A 178 -1.52 -4.58 -6.03
N SER A 179 -0.41 -4.26 -5.34
CA SER A 179 -0.24 -2.94 -4.70
C SER A 179 -0.30 -1.81 -5.73
N ASN A 180 0.34 -1.99 -6.88
CA ASN A 180 0.32 -1.02 -7.94
C ASN A 180 -1.09 -0.85 -8.53
N LEU A 181 -1.82 -1.95 -8.74
CA LEU A 181 -3.20 -1.90 -9.24
C LEU A 181 -4.17 -1.27 -8.22
N ALA A 182 -4.04 -1.58 -6.93
CA ALA A 182 -4.85 -0.96 -5.88
C ALA A 182 -4.71 0.57 -5.86
N GLY A 183 -3.48 1.07 -6.00
CA GLY A 183 -3.23 2.50 -6.07
C GLY A 183 -3.69 3.12 -7.39
N HIS A 184 -3.28 2.52 -8.51
CA HIS A 184 -3.45 3.03 -9.86
C HIS A 184 -4.89 2.94 -10.35
N VAL A 185 -5.52 1.76 -10.24
CA VAL A 185 -6.87 1.48 -10.73
C VAL A 185 -7.93 1.76 -9.67
N GLY A 186 -7.63 1.51 -8.40
CA GLY A 186 -8.61 1.65 -7.32
C GLY A 186 -8.68 3.05 -6.73
N LEU A 187 -7.62 3.48 -6.04
CA LEU A 187 -7.65 4.70 -5.23
C LEU A 187 -7.56 5.98 -6.08
N ARG A 188 -6.80 5.99 -7.18
CA ARG A 188 -6.63 7.18 -8.01
C ARG A 188 -7.94 7.73 -8.60
N PRO A 189 -8.84 6.92 -9.21
CA PRO A 189 -10.13 7.44 -9.69
C PRO A 189 -10.96 8.11 -8.58
N ILE A 190 -10.92 7.58 -7.36
CA ILE A 190 -11.62 8.17 -6.20
C ILE A 190 -11.03 9.54 -5.88
N LEU A 191 -9.70 9.68 -5.83
CA LEU A 191 -9.06 10.97 -5.58
C LEU A 191 -9.30 11.98 -6.71
N ASN A 192 -9.36 11.52 -7.97
CA ASN A 192 -9.75 12.37 -9.10
C ASN A 192 -11.20 12.88 -9.00
N GLY A 193 -12.08 12.16 -8.32
CA GLY A 193 -13.47 12.53 -8.12
C GLY A 193 -13.75 13.44 -6.90
N ILE A 194 -12.74 13.77 -6.10
CA ILE A 194 -12.91 14.66 -4.94
C ILE A 194 -13.29 16.08 -5.42
N ASN A 195 -14.37 16.63 -4.88
CA ASN A 195 -14.89 17.95 -5.28
C ASN A 195 -14.65 19.06 -4.25
N LYS A 196 -14.01 18.73 -3.12
CA LYS A 196 -13.62 19.65 -2.05
C LYS A 196 -12.14 19.98 -2.12
N SER A 197 -11.78 21.23 -1.87
CA SER A 197 -10.39 21.66 -1.81
C SER A 197 -9.73 21.11 -0.56
N VAL A 198 -8.87 20.09 -0.68
CA VAL A 198 -8.29 19.36 0.46
C VAL A 198 -6.78 19.19 0.35
N ASN A 199 -6.11 18.99 1.48
CA ASN A 199 -4.72 18.53 1.55
C ASN A 199 -4.70 17.01 1.71
N VAL A 200 -3.93 16.30 0.89
CA VAL A 200 -3.84 14.82 0.96
C VAL A 200 -2.55 14.42 1.66
N ARG A 201 -2.66 13.55 2.66
CA ARG A 201 -1.53 12.98 3.41
C ARG A 201 -1.66 11.46 3.42
N PHE A 202 -0.69 10.76 2.87
CA PHE A 202 -0.61 9.31 3.00
C PHE A 202 0.29 8.95 4.18
N LEU A 203 -0.13 7.97 4.98
CA LEU A 203 0.72 7.26 5.92
C LEU A 203 0.69 5.79 5.58
N THR A 204 1.88 5.24 5.34
CA THR A 204 2.03 3.86 4.90
C THR A 204 3.14 3.17 5.65
N PHE A 205 2.98 1.88 5.83
CA PHE A 205 4.05 1.00 6.25
C PHE A 205 4.42 0.04 5.13
N SER A 206 5.72 -0.25 4.99
CA SER A 206 6.21 -1.31 4.10
C SER A 206 5.75 -1.10 2.65
N ARG A 207 5.04 -2.09 2.10
CA ARG A 207 4.55 -2.11 0.72
C ARG A 207 3.38 -1.18 0.44
N GLY A 208 2.70 -0.66 1.46
CA GLY A 208 1.65 0.36 1.30
C GLY A 208 2.15 1.63 0.60
N ALA A 209 3.47 1.86 0.63
CA ALA A 209 4.14 2.93 -0.10
C ALA A 209 3.92 2.81 -1.63
N ALA A 210 3.95 1.60 -2.18
CA ALA A 210 3.74 1.37 -3.62
C ALA A 210 2.30 1.68 -4.04
N VAL A 211 1.32 1.37 -3.18
CA VAL A 211 -0.09 1.74 -3.39
C VAL A 211 -0.21 3.27 -3.48
N SER A 212 0.34 3.98 -2.49
CA SER A 212 0.24 5.44 -2.42
C SER A 212 0.97 6.13 -3.57
N LEU A 213 2.15 5.64 -3.96
CA LEU A 213 2.88 6.17 -5.12
C LEU A 213 2.14 5.87 -6.44
N SER A 214 1.62 4.65 -6.62
CA SER A 214 0.82 4.29 -7.80
C SER A 214 -0.47 5.11 -7.91
N THR A 215 -0.99 5.62 -6.80
CA THR A 215 -2.13 6.53 -6.82
C THR A 215 -1.77 7.86 -7.48
N VAL A 216 -0.57 8.40 -7.26
CA VAL A 216 -0.19 9.75 -7.72
C VAL A 216 0.56 9.76 -9.04
N VAL A 217 1.27 8.68 -9.38
CA VAL A 217 2.07 8.55 -10.60
C VAL A 217 1.94 7.15 -11.20
N ASP A 218 2.04 7.04 -12.51
CA ASP A 218 1.94 5.74 -13.19
C ASP A 218 3.09 4.82 -12.77
N PRO A 219 2.78 3.62 -12.25
CA PRO A 219 3.79 2.58 -12.03
C PRO A 219 4.44 2.17 -13.35
N LYS A 220 5.73 1.83 -13.29
CA LYS A 220 6.36 1.00 -14.30
C LYS A 220 6.00 -0.47 -14.02
N TYR A 221 5.33 -1.10 -14.97
CA TYR A 221 5.02 -2.53 -14.92
C TYR A 221 6.04 -3.34 -15.72
N ASP A 222 6.24 -4.60 -15.31
CA ASP A 222 7.10 -5.54 -16.03
C ASP A 222 6.54 -5.85 -17.44
N ASP A 223 7.44 -6.07 -18.39
CA ASP A 223 7.09 -6.44 -19.76
C ASP A 223 6.35 -7.80 -19.81
N GLY A 224 5.40 -7.93 -20.73
CA GLY A 224 4.66 -9.18 -20.95
C GLY A 224 3.45 -9.39 -20.04
N LEU A 225 3.13 -8.45 -19.15
CA LEU A 225 1.82 -8.41 -18.50
C LEU A 225 0.72 -8.10 -19.54
N ALA A 226 -0.40 -8.83 -19.45
CA ALA A 226 -1.61 -8.57 -20.24
C ALA A 226 -2.03 -7.10 -20.12
N PRO A 227 -2.77 -6.52 -21.09
CA PRO A 227 -3.05 -5.07 -21.11
C PRO A 227 -3.62 -4.62 -19.78
N LEU A 228 -2.83 -3.81 -19.07
CA LEU A 228 -3.20 -3.27 -17.77
C LEU A 228 -4.13 -2.07 -17.96
N PRO A 229 -5.11 -1.87 -17.07
CA PRO A 229 -5.94 -0.68 -17.12
C PRO A 229 -5.09 0.59 -17.07
N LYS A 230 -5.45 1.58 -17.89
CA LYS A 230 -4.80 2.90 -17.93
C LYS A 230 -5.80 3.98 -17.51
N PRO A 231 -6.12 4.09 -16.22
CA PRO A 231 -6.94 5.19 -15.72
C PRO A 231 -6.26 6.53 -16.02
N ALA A 232 -7.05 7.60 -15.99
CA ALA A 232 -6.51 8.94 -16.17
C ALA A 232 -5.41 9.23 -15.12
N PRO A 233 -4.40 10.06 -15.46
CA PRO A 233 -3.44 10.57 -14.48
C PRO A 233 -4.16 11.22 -13.29
N LEU A 234 -3.50 11.29 -12.13
CA LEU A 234 -4.03 12.06 -11.01
C LEU A 234 -3.96 13.55 -11.36
N ASP A 235 -5.07 14.12 -11.81
CA ASP A 235 -5.17 15.52 -12.21
C ASP A 235 -6.45 16.15 -11.66
N ASN A 236 -6.41 16.46 -10.36
CA ASN A 236 -7.52 17.09 -9.68
C ASN A 236 -7.08 18.37 -8.97
N ALA A 237 -7.40 19.52 -9.53
CA ALA A 237 -7.08 20.85 -9.00
C ALA A 237 -7.60 21.10 -7.56
N LYS A 238 -8.54 20.30 -7.07
CA LYS A 238 -9.01 20.37 -5.68
C LYS A 238 -8.01 19.81 -4.66
N LEU A 239 -7.08 18.95 -5.08
CA LEU A 239 -6.03 18.43 -4.19
C LEU A 239 -4.90 19.46 -4.03
N GLN A 240 -4.97 20.30 -3.01
CA GLN A 240 -4.09 21.47 -2.85
C GLN A 240 -2.62 21.10 -2.63
N SER A 241 -2.37 20.03 -1.87
CA SER A 241 -1.03 19.48 -1.65
C SER A 241 -1.12 17.98 -1.43
N ILE A 242 -0.07 17.26 -1.83
CA ILE A 242 0.02 15.81 -1.64
C ILE A 242 1.36 15.50 -0.97
N LYS A 243 1.31 14.86 0.20
CA LYS A 243 2.50 14.32 0.86
C LYS A 243 2.32 12.83 1.16
N ILE A 244 3.37 12.05 0.95
CA ILE A 244 3.40 10.60 1.20
C ILE A 244 4.45 10.30 2.26
N GLY A 245 4.00 9.90 3.45
CA GLY A 245 4.84 9.34 4.49
C GLY A 245 4.91 7.83 4.36
N ALA A 246 6.09 7.30 4.06
CA ALA A 246 6.31 5.86 3.96
C ALA A 246 7.39 5.37 4.94
N ILE A 247 6.98 4.69 6.00
CA ILE A 247 7.88 4.03 6.95
C ILE A 247 8.28 2.65 6.39
N ALA A 248 9.57 2.34 6.38
CA ALA A 248 10.10 1.09 5.85
C ALA A 248 9.71 0.83 4.39
N ALA A 249 9.74 1.87 3.55
CA ALA A 249 9.18 1.85 2.20
C ALA A 249 9.71 0.69 1.32
N ALA A 250 8.79 -0.13 0.82
CA ALA A 250 9.07 -1.19 -0.16
C ALA A 250 8.27 -0.91 -1.44
N VAL A 251 8.90 -0.30 -2.45
CA VAL A 251 8.17 0.29 -3.58
C VAL A 251 8.48 -0.34 -4.93
N GLY A 252 9.65 -0.93 -5.14
CA GLY A 252 10.14 -1.24 -6.48
C GLY A 252 10.85 -0.05 -7.13
N ASP A 253 11.50 -0.28 -8.26
CA ASP A 253 12.29 0.71 -8.98
C ASP A 253 11.43 1.71 -9.79
N GLY A 254 10.15 1.42 -9.96
CA GLY A 254 9.23 2.16 -10.83
C GLY A 254 8.68 3.49 -10.29
N HIS A 255 8.88 3.84 -9.01
CA HIS A 255 8.10 4.93 -8.38
C HIS A 255 8.86 6.19 -7.99
N VAL A 256 10.18 6.11 -7.79
CA VAL A 256 11.01 7.25 -7.36
C VAL A 256 12.22 7.37 -8.28
N ASN A 257 11.98 7.93 -9.46
CA ASN A 257 12.91 8.05 -10.57
C ASN A 257 12.53 9.25 -11.48
N ASP A 258 13.36 9.53 -12.49
CA ASP A 258 13.16 10.66 -13.42
C ASP A 258 11.85 10.56 -14.22
N GLN A 259 11.44 9.34 -14.59
CA GLN A 259 10.19 9.11 -15.30
C GLN A 259 8.98 9.45 -14.42
N ALA A 260 9.03 9.09 -13.13
CA ALA A 260 7.98 9.43 -12.18
C ALA A 260 7.85 10.95 -12.00
N ASP A 261 8.96 11.68 -11.86
CA ASP A 261 8.95 13.15 -11.80
C ASP A 261 8.31 13.76 -13.05
N ALA A 262 8.65 13.26 -14.24
CA ALA A 262 8.11 13.76 -15.49
C ALA A 262 6.60 13.54 -15.62
N LEU A 263 6.09 12.37 -15.17
CA LEU A 263 4.68 11.97 -15.29
C LEU A 263 3.76 12.63 -14.26
N LEU A 264 4.28 13.12 -13.14
CA LEU A 264 3.47 13.86 -12.17
C LEU A 264 2.85 15.11 -12.79
N THR A 265 1.59 15.37 -12.47
CA THR A 265 0.87 16.59 -12.91
C THR A 265 1.12 17.78 -11.99
N ARG A 266 1.65 17.53 -10.78
CA ARG A 266 1.90 18.53 -9.73
C ARG A 266 3.00 18.07 -8.78
N PRO A 267 3.52 18.98 -7.92
CA PRO A 267 4.43 18.59 -6.87
C PRO A 267 3.82 17.59 -5.87
N VAL A 268 4.62 16.59 -5.49
CA VAL A 268 4.34 15.58 -4.47
C VAL A 268 5.59 15.46 -3.59
N ASP A 269 5.40 15.63 -2.27
CA ASP A 269 6.47 15.40 -1.31
C ASP A 269 6.41 13.96 -0.80
N VAL A 270 7.53 13.25 -0.84
CA VAL A 270 7.70 11.90 -0.30
C VAL A 270 8.65 11.96 0.88
N ILE A 271 8.20 11.49 2.03
CA ILE A 271 8.98 11.40 3.26
C ILE A 271 9.21 9.91 3.53
N SER A 272 10.45 9.47 3.45
CA SER A 272 10.82 8.07 3.63
C SER A 272 11.41 7.83 5.02
N GLY A 273 10.78 6.96 5.80
CA GLY A 273 11.28 6.48 7.09
C GLY A 273 12.23 5.31 6.89
N ILE A 274 13.49 5.48 7.29
CA ILE A 274 14.61 4.60 6.94
C ILE A 274 15.19 3.95 8.18
N HIS A 275 15.29 2.62 8.19
CA HIS A 275 16.02 1.88 9.22
C HIS A 275 16.98 0.89 8.57
N THR A 276 18.28 1.09 8.78
CA THR A 276 19.34 0.29 8.13
C THR A 276 19.39 -1.16 8.58
N LYS A 277 18.74 -1.50 9.70
CA LYS A 277 18.71 -2.86 10.26
C LYS A 277 17.36 -3.54 10.10
N ASP A 278 16.40 -2.94 9.40
CA ASP A 278 15.11 -3.56 9.16
C ASP A 278 15.31 -4.79 8.26
N PHE A 279 14.98 -5.98 8.77
CA PHE A 279 15.32 -7.23 8.10
C PHE A 279 14.59 -7.44 6.76
N ALA A 280 13.41 -6.84 6.59
CA ALA A 280 12.62 -6.99 5.38
C ALA A 280 13.13 -6.07 4.26
N THR A 281 13.52 -4.83 4.60
CA THR A 281 13.94 -3.82 3.62
C THR A 281 15.44 -3.78 3.39
N SER A 282 16.28 -4.17 4.36
CA SER A 282 17.73 -4.32 4.16
C SER A 282 18.10 -5.64 3.48
N LYS A 283 17.19 -6.63 3.52
CA LYS A 283 17.35 -7.98 2.96
C LYS A 283 18.59 -8.75 3.43
N LEU A 284 19.24 -8.34 4.53
CA LEU A 284 20.32 -8.96 5.34
C LEU A 284 21.40 -9.83 4.65
N PHE A 285 21.04 -10.73 3.74
CA PHE A 285 21.87 -11.64 2.96
C PHE A 285 21.80 -11.43 1.44
N PHE A 286 20.91 -10.56 0.95
CA PHE A 286 20.77 -10.22 -0.47
C PHE A 286 20.78 -8.70 -0.68
N PRO A 287 21.18 -8.20 -1.86
CA PRO A 287 21.04 -6.78 -2.20
C PRO A 287 19.59 -6.30 -2.04
N ALA A 288 19.38 -5.10 -1.51
CA ALA A 288 18.05 -4.53 -1.28
C ALA A 288 17.22 -4.33 -2.57
N ASP A 289 17.83 -4.38 -3.75
CA ASP A 289 17.16 -4.37 -5.06
C ASP A 289 16.87 -5.77 -5.63
N PHE A 290 17.33 -6.84 -4.98
CA PHE A 290 17.05 -8.21 -5.40
C PHE A 290 15.59 -8.59 -5.10
N TRP A 291 14.77 -8.84 -6.15
CA TRP A 291 13.33 -9.12 -6.04
C TRP A 291 12.53 -7.92 -5.50
N GLY A 292 12.56 -6.79 -6.22
CA GLY A 292 11.83 -5.56 -5.90
C GLY A 292 12.62 -4.60 -5.02
N ASP A 293 12.72 -3.33 -5.39
CA ASP A 293 13.56 -2.34 -4.69
C ASP A 293 12.97 -1.89 -3.34
N THR A 294 13.71 -2.14 -2.27
CA THR A 294 13.41 -1.71 -0.89
C THR A 294 14.40 -0.68 -0.34
N ARG A 295 15.31 -0.16 -1.17
CA ARG A 295 16.38 0.76 -0.75
C ARG A 295 15.86 2.06 -0.15
N LEU A 296 14.66 2.51 -0.55
CA LEU A 296 14.02 3.67 0.10
C LEU A 296 13.78 3.43 1.60
N GLY A 297 13.47 2.20 2.03
CA GLY A 297 13.22 1.89 3.44
C GLY A 297 14.46 1.62 4.29
N SER A 298 15.63 1.39 3.68
CA SER A 298 16.81 0.85 4.40
C SER A 298 18.16 1.46 4.05
N THR A 299 18.27 2.20 2.95
CA THR A 299 19.56 2.62 2.39
C THR A 299 19.68 4.16 2.36
N PRO A 300 20.21 4.81 3.41
CA PRO A 300 20.32 6.27 3.47
C PRO A 300 21.07 6.89 2.27
N ALA A 301 22.13 6.24 1.78
CA ALA A 301 22.88 6.71 0.62
C ALA A 301 22.04 6.72 -0.67
N TYR A 302 21.17 5.73 -0.86
CA TYR A 302 20.25 5.69 -2.00
C TYR A 302 19.23 6.83 -1.90
N VAL A 303 18.66 7.05 -0.71
CA VAL A 303 17.74 8.17 -0.48
C VAL A 303 18.44 9.51 -0.70
N ALA A 304 19.66 9.70 -0.20
CA ALA A 304 20.46 10.90 -0.41
C ALA A 304 20.75 11.17 -1.89
N ASP A 305 21.08 10.13 -2.69
CA ASP A 305 21.23 10.25 -4.15
C ASP A 305 19.94 10.76 -4.78
N ARG A 306 18.79 10.14 -4.45
CA ARG A 306 17.49 10.55 -4.99
C ARG A 306 17.10 11.98 -4.56
N MET A 307 17.40 12.38 -3.33
CA MET A 307 17.21 13.76 -2.84
C MET A 307 18.04 14.79 -3.61
N SER A 308 19.21 14.40 -4.14
CA SER A 308 20.09 15.29 -4.90
C SER A 308 19.64 15.48 -6.36
N ARG A 309 18.66 14.71 -6.83
CA ARG A 309 18.17 14.81 -8.21
C ARG A 309 17.42 16.13 -8.39
N PRO A 310 17.57 16.80 -9.55
CA PRO A 310 16.93 18.09 -9.83
C PRO A 310 15.44 17.92 -10.21
N TRP A 311 14.72 17.10 -9.46
CA TRP A 311 13.29 16.83 -9.67
C TRP A 311 12.46 18.04 -9.25
N SER A 312 11.55 18.42 -10.13
CA SER A 312 10.74 19.64 -9.93
C SER A 312 9.41 19.34 -9.24
N LYS A 313 8.89 18.12 -9.41
CA LYS A 313 7.59 17.67 -8.93
C LYS A 313 7.73 16.58 -7.86
N LEU A 314 8.63 15.62 -8.01
CA LEU A 314 8.85 14.58 -7.02
C LEU A 314 9.93 15.00 -6.03
N ARG A 315 9.54 15.42 -4.82
CA ARG A 315 10.47 15.90 -3.80
C ARG A 315 10.63 14.84 -2.74
N LEU A 316 11.87 14.43 -2.45
CA LEU A 316 12.15 13.38 -1.47
C LEU A 316 12.83 13.97 -0.23
N GLN A 317 12.45 13.47 0.94
CA GLN A 317 13.15 13.66 2.20
C GLN A 317 13.28 12.31 2.93
N GLY A 318 14.37 12.12 3.66
CA GLY A 318 14.60 10.91 4.45
C GLY A 318 14.64 11.21 5.94
N VAL A 319 14.00 10.36 6.74
CA VAL A 319 14.05 10.38 8.21
C VAL A 319 14.63 9.05 8.69
N SER A 320 15.72 9.10 9.44
CA SER A 320 16.39 7.93 10.00
C SER A 320 15.72 7.50 11.31
N PHE A 321 15.10 6.33 11.29
CA PHE A 321 14.63 5.64 12.47
C PHE A 321 15.78 4.79 13.02
N GLN A 322 16.22 5.11 14.23
CA GLN A 322 17.27 4.36 14.91
C GLN A 322 16.65 3.31 15.83
N SER A 323 17.14 2.08 15.71
CA SER A 323 16.89 1.01 16.68
C SER A 323 18.09 0.06 16.71
N PRO A 324 18.49 -0.41 17.91
CA PRO A 324 19.59 -1.37 18.04
C PRO A 324 19.22 -2.75 17.48
N LYS A 325 17.93 -3.11 17.49
CA LYS A 325 17.43 -4.42 17.06
C LYS A 325 16.84 -4.36 15.65
N ALA A 326 17.16 -5.37 14.84
CA ALA A 326 16.50 -5.61 13.56
C ALA A 326 15.02 -5.96 13.80
N HIS A 327 14.12 -5.25 13.13
CA HIS A 327 12.68 -5.50 13.18
C HIS A 327 12.01 -4.97 11.91
N HIS A 328 10.80 -5.45 11.63
CA HIS A 328 9.90 -4.91 10.60
C HIS A 328 8.50 -4.85 11.21
N ASN A 329 8.27 -3.89 12.10
CA ASN A 329 7.05 -3.73 12.86
C ASN A 329 6.80 -2.25 13.09
N LEU A 330 5.64 -1.74 12.68
CA LEU A 330 5.32 -0.32 12.71
C LEU A 330 5.44 0.27 14.12
N GLY A 331 4.85 -0.38 15.14
CA GLY A 331 4.94 0.06 16.53
C GLY A 331 6.37 0.33 17.01
N ARG A 332 7.34 -0.51 16.60
CA ARG A 332 8.76 -0.31 16.93
C ARG A 332 9.39 0.91 16.26
N TYR A 333 8.95 1.28 15.06
CA TYR A 333 9.35 2.56 14.46
C TYR A 333 8.79 3.73 15.27
N LEU A 334 7.52 3.65 15.65
CA LEU A 334 6.80 4.71 16.38
C LEU A 334 7.31 4.90 17.84
N GLU A 335 8.04 3.93 18.39
CA GLU A 335 8.77 4.06 19.67
C GLU A 335 9.92 5.09 19.58
N ASN A 336 10.51 5.32 18.39
CA ASN A 336 11.54 6.35 18.19
C ASN A 336 10.88 7.74 18.08
N ARG A 337 10.71 8.41 19.22
CA ARG A 337 9.91 9.65 19.31
C ARG A 337 10.44 10.79 18.44
N ASP A 338 11.75 11.03 18.43
CA ASP A 338 12.33 12.14 17.66
C ASP A 338 12.16 11.93 16.15
N ALA A 339 12.43 10.72 15.67
CA ALA A 339 12.21 10.36 14.26
C ALA A 339 10.71 10.39 13.90
N THR A 340 9.85 9.85 14.77
CA THR A 340 8.39 9.84 14.55
C THR A 340 7.82 11.25 14.49
N ASP A 341 8.23 12.12 15.41
CA ASP A 341 7.75 13.50 15.46
C ASP A 341 8.23 14.31 14.26
N CYS A 342 9.51 14.20 13.91
CA CYS A 342 10.05 14.78 12.67
C CYS A 342 9.26 14.30 11.45
N PHE A 343 9.05 12.99 11.33
CA PHE A 343 8.34 12.39 10.21
C PHE A 343 6.91 12.95 10.06
N PHE A 344 6.16 13.07 11.16
CA PHE A 344 4.82 13.67 11.15
C PHE A 344 4.83 15.19 10.93
N GLN A 345 5.85 15.91 11.40
CA GLN A 345 6.01 17.34 11.12
C GLN A 345 6.26 17.62 9.64
N LEU A 346 7.11 16.82 8.98
CA LEU A 346 7.35 16.96 7.53
C LEU A 346 6.08 16.70 6.70
N LEU A 347 5.14 15.92 7.24
CA LEU A 347 3.82 15.66 6.65
C LEU A 347 2.76 16.71 7.02
N ASP A 348 3.11 17.74 7.80
CA ASP A 348 2.17 18.72 8.36
C ASP A 348 1.06 18.08 9.23
N LEU A 349 1.32 16.89 9.79
CA LEU A 349 0.39 16.18 10.67
C LEU A 349 0.64 16.50 12.15
N LYS A 350 1.81 17.08 12.48
CA LYS A 350 2.17 17.55 13.81
C LYS A 350 2.85 18.91 13.73
N GLN A 351 2.62 19.77 14.72
CA GLN A 351 3.31 21.05 14.83
C GLN A 351 4.76 20.86 15.34
N GLY A 352 5.61 21.83 15.01
CA GLY A 352 7.00 21.88 15.44
C GLY A 352 7.98 21.83 14.28
N ALA A 353 9.26 21.65 14.60
CA ALA A 353 10.35 21.58 13.63
C ALA A 353 11.05 20.23 13.77
N CYS A 354 11.35 19.61 12.62
CA CYS A 354 12.06 18.35 12.59
C CYS A 354 13.48 18.52 13.14
N ALA A 355 13.88 17.61 14.02
CA ALA A 355 15.22 17.55 14.57
C ALA A 355 16.25 17.22 13.46
N PRO A 356 17.25 18.09 13.17
CA PRO A 356 18.18 17.88 12.06
C PRO A 356 19.03 16.61 12.15
N GLU A 357 19.16 16.03 13.34
CA GLU A 357 19.90 14.81 13.63
C GLU A 357 19.23 13.53 13.10
N VAL A 358 17.90 13.54 12.93
CA VAL A 358 17.17 12.41 12.36
C VAL A 358 17.01 12.52 10.85
N LEU A 359 17.36 13.65 10.24
CA LEU A 359 17.29 13.82 8.79
C LEU A 359 18.43 13.11 8.07
N VAL A 360 18.10 12.42 6.98
CA VAL A 360 19.11 11.99 6.01
C VAL A 360 19.64 13.23 5.30
N ARG A 361 20.96 13.37 5.31
CA ARG A 361 21.65 14.48 4.64
C ARG A 361 21.98 14.07 3.22
N THR A 362 21.83 14.99 2.27
CA THR A 362 22.50 14.86 0.99
C THR A 362 24.00 14.85 1.26
N ALA A 363 24.73 13.95 0.58
CA ALA A 363 26.18 14.08 0.57
C ALA A 363 26.49 15.45 -0.01
N SER A 364 27.23 16.29 0.73
CA SER A 364 27.88 17.44 0.12
C SER A 364 28.71 16.89 -1.02
N LEU A 365 28.34 17.22 -2.26
CA LEU A 365 29.22 16.99 -3.40
C LEU A 365 30.57 17.59 -3.01
N PRO A 366 31.69 16.85 -3.06
CA PRO A 366 32.98 17.49 -2.92
C PRO A 366 33.08 18.57 -4.00
N GLU A 367 33.34 19.81 -3.57
CA GLU A 367 33.54 20.98 -4.44
C GLU A 367 34.64 20.76 -5.47
#